data_AF-A0A1J1J887-F1
#
_entry.id   AF-A0A1J1J887-F1
#
_cell.length_a   1.000
_cell.length_b   1.000
_cell.length_c   1.000
_cell.angle_alpha   90.00
_cell.angle_beta   90.00
_cell.angle_gamma   90.00
#
_symmetry.space_group_name_H-M   'P 1'
#
loop_
_entity.id
_entity.type
_entity.pdbx_description
1 polymer ?
#
loop_
_entity_poly.entity_id
_entity_poly.type
_entity_poly.pdbx_seq_one_letter_code
_entity_poly.pdbx_strand_id
1 'polypeptide(L)'
;MLLRTFFRPIIIHRNRKELLRFSSSVAEATSSESTESSTDESDLPVRMENPFRKERVQCVLCKHQISPDYKNVKLLSQFQSPFTGRIYGRHITGLCKKMQRKVEQEIVKAQKSVLMGTVTKDVQFFKDPKLFDPERPIRPHKY
;
A
#
# COMPACT_ATOMS: atom_id res chain seq x y z
N MET A 1 22.42 47.47 -0.48
CA MET A 1 21.39 46.41 -0.37
C MET A 1 21.96 45.13 -0.97
N LEU A 2 22.23 44.13 -0.12
CA LEU A 2 22.85 42.87 -0.50
C LEU A 2 21.83 41.97 -1.23
N LEU A 3 22.03 41.70 -2.52
CA LEU A 3 21.25 40.72 -3.27
C LEU A 3 21.74 39.31 -2.92
N ARG A 4 21.00 38.63 -2.05
CA ARG A 4 21.22 37.22 -1.73
C ARG A 4 20.77 36.34 -2.90
N THR A 5 21.73 35.64 -3.48
CA THR A 5 21.57 34.60 -4.48
C THR A 5 20.84 33.38 -3.91
N PHE A 6 19.69 33.02 -4.48
CA PHE A 6 18.98 31.78 -4.16
C PHE A 6 19.23 30.74 -5.27
N PHE A 7 20.37 30.04 -5.18
CA PHE A 7 20.58 28.80 -5.91
C PHE A 7 19.85 27.67 -5.18
N ARG A 8 18.76 27.15 -5.78
CA ARG A 8 18.07 25.94 -5.32
C ARG A 8 18.81 24.69 -5.83
N PRO A 9 19.19 23.73 -4.96
CA PRO A 9 19.82 22.50 -5.41
C PRO A 9 18.80 21.51 -5.99
N ILE A 10 19.22 20.87 -7.09
CA ILE A 10 18.54 19.77 -7.78
C ILE A 10 18.72 18.49 -6.94
N ILE A 11 17.61 17.93 -6.43
CA ILE A 11 17.62 16.65 -5.72
C ILE A 11 17.63 15.51 -6.75
N ILE A 12 18.77 14.84 -6.89
CA ILE A 12 18.94 13.64 -7.70
C ILE A 12 18.45 12.42 -6.90
N HIS A 13 17.47 11.71 -7.43
CA HIS A 13 17.02 10.40 -6.95
C HIS A 13 18.18 9.37 -7.03
N ARG A 14 18.74 8.97 -5.88
CA ARG A 14 19.72 7.87 -5.81
C ARG A 14 19.05 6.58 -5.32
N ASN A 15 19.08 5.58 -6.20
CA ASN A 15 18.49 4.26 -6.04
C ASN A 15 19.27 3.46 -4.98
N ARG A 16 18.56 2.98 -3.94
CA ARG A 16 19.12 2.26 -2.79
C ARG A 16 19.17 0.75 -3.08
N LYS A 17 20.02 0.35 -4.02
CA LYS A 17 20.43 -1.05 -4.23
C LYS A 17 21.90 -1.02 -4.65
N GLU A 18 22.72 -1.88 -4.05
CA GLU A 18 24.20 -1.97 -4.11
C GLU A 18 24.91 -1.31 -2.91
N LEU A 19 25.01 -2.04 -1.81
CA LEU A 19 26.19 -2.07 -0.91
C LEU A 19 25.94 -3.05 0.25
N LEU A 20 25.99 -4.35 -0.05
CA LEU A 20 26.43 -5.39 0.89
C LEU A 20 27.18 -6.43 0.05
N ARG A 21 28.35 -6.04 -0.46
CA ARG A 21 29.42 -6.96 -0.81
C ARG A 21 30.53 -6.72 0.21
N PHE A 22 30.41 -7.38 1.36
CA PHE A 22 31.53 -7.48 2.29
C PHE A 22 32.43 -8.58 1.74
N SER A 23 33.40 -8.18 0.93
CA SER A 23 34.50 -9.06 0.49
C SER A 23 35.61 -8.94 1.52
N SER A 24 35.69 -9.87 2.47
CA SER A 24 36.85 -10.01 3.34
C SER A 24 37.77 -11.07 2.74
N SER A 25 38.89 -10.62 2.19
CA SER A 25 39.99 -11.47 1.76
C SER A 25 41.13 -11.40 2.78
N VAL A 26 41.54 -12.60 3.23
CA VAL A 26 42.84 -13.02 3.78
C VAL A 26 43.14 -12.72 5.25
N ALA A 27 43.22 -13.78 6.07
CA ALA A 27 44.50 -14.29 6.58
C ALA A 27 44.27 -15.62 7.31
N GLU A 28 45.00 -16.63 6.86
CA GLU A 28 45.12 -17.95 7.46
C GLU A 28 46.11 -17.89 8.64
N ALA A 29 45.70 -18.41 9.79
CA ALA A 29 46.57 -18.73 10.91
C ALA A 29 46.09 -20.04 11.53
N THR A 30 46.88 -21.09 11.32
CA THR A 30 46.76 -22.41 11.91
C THR A 30 47.10 -22.37 13.40
N SER A 31 46.20 -22.83 14.26
CA SER A 31 46.57 -23.49 15.52
C SER A 31 45.37 -24.27 16.03
N SER A 32 45.47 -25.58 15.87
CA SER A 32 44.71 -26.61 16.56
C SER A 32 44.82 -26.44 18.08
N GLU A 33 43.69 -26.19 18.73
CA GLU A 33 43.46 -26.58 20.12
C GLU A 33 41.97 -26.91 20.28
N SER A 34 41.72 -28.21 20.29
CA SER A 34 40.45 -28.82 20.68
C SER A 34 40.16 -28.47 22.14
N THR A 35 39.25 -27.54 22.34
CA THR A 35 38.44 -27.50 23.58
C THR A 35 37.04 -27.90 23.19
N GLU A 36 36.69 -29.13 23.53
CA GLU A 36 35.36 -29.71 23.42
C GLU A 36 34.38 -28.84 24.23
N SER A 37 33.76 -27.86 23.57
CA SER A 37 32.48 -27.35 24.01
C SER A 37 31.44 -28.18 23.30
N SER A 38 30.79 -29.08 24.05
CA SER A 38 29.54 -29.72 23.66
C SER A 38 28.53 -28.62 23.38
N THR A 39 28.57 -28.07 22.17
CA THR A 39 27.44 -27.33 21.62
C THR A 39 26.47 -28.42 21.24
N ASP A 40 25.59 -28.75 22.17
CA ASP A 40 24.55 -29.74 21.96
C ASP A 40 23.87 -29.42 20.64
N GLU A 41 24.02 -30.30 19.64
CA GLU A 41 23.44 -30.16 18.30
C GLU A 41 21.92 -29.91 18.33
N SER A 42 21.28 -30.13 19.49
CA SER A 42 19.89 -29.83 19.79
C SER A 42 19.53 -28.34 19.80
N ASP A 43 20.50 -27.43 20.02
CA ASP A 43 20.25 -25.98 20.11
C ASP A 43 20.58 -25.20 18.82
N LEU A 44 20.95 -25.92 17.76
CA LEU A 44 21.16 -25.32 16.44
C LEU A 44 19.82 -24.92 15.79
N PRO A 45 19.76 -23.78 15.07
CA PRO A 45 18.52 -23.33 14.46
C PRO A 45 18.06 -24.29 13.34
N VAL A 46 16.86 -24.85 13.52
CA VAL A 46 16.23 -25.73 12.53
C VAL A 46 15.65 -24.89 11.38
N ARG A 47 15.83 -25.36 10.14
CA ARG A 47 15.19 -24.76 8.95
C ARG A 47 13.70 -25.12 8.93
N MET A 48 12.87 -24.25 9.50
CA MET A 48 11.41 -24.34 9.47
C MET A 48 10.77 -23.13 8.77
N GLU A 49 9.53 -23.27 8.30
CA GLU A 49 8.73 -22.10 7.89
C GLU A 49 8.45 -21.19 9.09
N ASN A 50 8.42 -19.87 8.87
CA ASN A 50 8.25 -18.90 9.96
C ASN A 50 6.89 -19.07 10.68
N PRO A 51 6.87 -19.52 11.96
CA PRO A 51 5.64 -19.76 12.70
C PRO A 51 4.94 -18.46 13.15
N PHE A 52 5.65 -17.33 13.18
CA PHE A 52 5.11 -16.01 13.54
C PHE A 52 4.62 -15.22 12.33
N ARG A 53 4.45 -15.86 11.18
CA ARG A 53 3.98 -15.21 9.96
C ARG A 53 2.51 -14.82 10.10
N LYS A 54 2.25 -13.51 10.17
CA LYS A 54 0.88 -12.97 10.13
C LYS A 54 0.17 -13.30 8.82
N GLU A 55 -1.13 -13.55 8.91
CA GLU A 55 -1.99 -13.74 7.74
C GLU A 55 -1.99 -12.52 6.83
N ARG A 56 -2.21 -12.77 5.53
CA ARG A 56 -2.26 -11.69 4.54
C ARG A 56 -3.55 -10.90 4.69
N VAL A 57 -3.42 -9.60 4.94
CA VAL A 57 -4.56 -8.68 4.98
C VAL A 57 -5.21 -8.60 3.59
N GLN A 58 -6.52 -8.83 3.54
CA GLN A 58 -7.33 -8.70 2.33
C GLN A 58 -8.12 -7.40 2.35
N CYS A 59 -8.40 -6.83 1.17
CA CYS A 59 -9.28 -5.66 1.08
C CYS A 59 -10.75 -6.05 1.21
N VAL A 60 -11.61 -5.10 1.56
CA VAL A 60 -13.04 -5.32 1.83
C VAL A 60 -13.77 -6.04 0.68
N LEU A 61 -13.52 -5.66 -0.57
CA LEU A 61 -14.17 -6.28 -1.73
C LEU A 61 -13.71 -7.73 -1.95
N CYS A 62 -12.42 -8.03 -1.72
CA CYS A 62 -11.91 -9.39 -1.84
C CYS A 62 -12.41 -10.29 -0.71
N LYS A 63 -12.48 -9.76 0.52
CA LYS A 63 -12.96 -10.49 1.69
C LYS A 63 -14.41 -10.97 1.51
N HIS A 64 -15.25 -10.12 0.90
CA HIS A 64 -16.66 -10.43 0.62
C HIS A 64 -16.90 -11.01 -0.79
N GLN A 65 -15.84 -11.24 -1.58
CA GLN A 65 -15.94 -11.75 -2.96
C GLN A 65 -16.86 -10.91 -3.88
N ILE A 66 -16.92 -9.60 -3.67
CA ILE A 66 -17.79 -8.69 -4.41
C ILE A 66 -17.06 -8.20 -5.67
N SER A 67 -17.65 -8.43 -6.84
CA SER A 67 -17.22 -7.82 -8.10
C SER A 67 -17.87 -6.44 -8.27
N PRO A 68 -17.09 -5.37 -8.51
CA PRO A 68 -17.66 -4.08 -8.85
C PRO A 68 -18.20 -4.10 -10.29
N ASP A 69 -19.43 -3.62 -10.47
CA ASP A 69 -20.09 -3.46 -11.77
C ASP A 69 -20.69 -2.06 -11.90
N TYR A 70 -20.60 -1.44 -13.08
CA TYR A 70 -21.11 -0.09 -13.35
C TYR A 70 -22.62 0.09 -13.12
N LYS A 71 -23.38 -1.00 -13.17
CA LYS A 71 -24.83 -1.00 -12.90
C LYS A 71 -25.14 -0.83 -11.41
N ASN A 72 -24.20 -1.23 -10.54
CA ASN A 72 -24.39 -1.20 -9.09
C ASN A 72 -23.97 0.17 -8.53
N VAL A 73 -24.72 1.21 -8.87
CA VAL A 73 -24.44 2.60 -8.48
C VAL A 73 -24.33 2.75 -6.97
N LYS A 74 -25.16 2.05 -6.20
CA LYS A 74 -25.12 2.08 -4.72
C LYS A 74 -23.73 1.76 -4.18
N LEU A 75 -23.12 0.67 -4.65
CA LEU A 75 -21.77 0.27 -4.24
C LEU A 75 -20.72 1.29 -4.70
N LEU A 76 -20.78 1.71 -5.97
CA LEU A 76 -19.79 2.61 -6.56
C LEU A 76 -19.81 4.01 -5.91
N SER A 77 -20.99 4.50 -5.55
CA SER A 77 -21.19 5.79 -4.88
C SER A 77 -20.48 5.88 -3.52
N GLN A 78 -20.14 4.76 -2.88
CA GLN A 78 -19.40 4.74 -1.62
C GLN A 78 -17.92 5.09 -1.81
N PHE A 79 -17.38 4.92 -3.02
CA PHE A 79 -15.99 5.26 -3.37
C PHE A 79 -15.82 6.70 -3.86
N GLN A 80 -16.88 7.51 -3.82
CA GLN A 80 -16.91 8.88 -4.26
C GLN A 80 -17.12 9.84 -3.09
N SER A 81 -16.46 11.00 -3.14
CA SER A 81 -16.70 12.10 -2.21
C SER A 81 -18.12 12.65 -2.38
N PRO A 82 -18.89 12.83 -1.28
CA PRO A 82 -20.29 13.25 -1.36
C PRO A 82 -20.47 14.63 -2.00
N PHE A 83 -19.58 15.57 -1.69
CA PHE A 83 -19.69 16.98 -2.11
C PHE A 83 -18.91 17.32 -3.38
N THR A 84 -17.87 16.56 -3.72
CA THR A 84 -16.98 16.90 -4.84
C THR A 84 -17.03 15.91 -5.99
N GLY A 85 -17.67 14.76 -5.80
CA GLY A 85 -17.74 13.74 -6.85
C GLY A 85 -16.38 13.09 -7.15
N ARG A 86 -15.32 13.42 -6.41
CA ARG A 86 -13.97 12.88 -6.60
C ARG A 86 -13.89 11.45 -6.10
N ILE A 87 -13.27 10.59 -6.90
CA ILE A 87 -13.02 9.19 -6.53
C ILE A 87 -11.91 9.14 -5.48
N TYR A 88 -12.13 8.40 -4.40
CA TYR A 88 -11.12 8.23 -3.36
C TYR A 88 -9.93 7.39 -3.84
N GLY A 89 -8.73 7.84 -3.50
CA GLY A 89 -7.50 7.13 -3.80
C GLY A 89 -7.27 5.92 -2.90
N ARG A 90 -6.35 5.04 -3.31
CA ARG A 90 -6.00 3.81 -2.58
C ARG A 90 -5.56 4.04 -1.13
N HIS A 91 -4.91 5.18 -0.84
CA HIS A 91 -4.46 5.51 0.51
C HIS A 91 -5.62 5.79 1.49
N ILE A 92 -6.82 6.04 0.96
CA ILE A 92 -8.06 6.20 1.72
C ILE A 92 -8.84 4.88 1.73
N THR A 93 -9.13 4.32 0.54
CA THR A 93 -10.02 3.15 0.41
C THR A 93 -9.41 1.85 0.94
N GLY A 94 -8.07 1.75 1.01
CA GLY A 94 -7.38 0.53 1.44
C GLY A 94 -7.54 -0.66 0.47
N LEU A 95 -8.05 -0.42 -0.75
CA LEU A 95 -8.24 -1.51 -1.73
C LEU A 95 -6.92 -2.06 -2.28
N CYS A 96 -6.98 -3.31 -2.74
CA CYS A 96 -5.89 -3.87 -3.52
C CYS A 96 -5.79 -3.15 -4.89
N LYS A 97 -4.59 -3.09 -5.47
CA LYS A 97 -4.34 -2.36 -6.73
C LYS A 97 -5.25 -2.81 -7.88
N LYS A 98 -5.59 -4.11 -7.93
CA LYS A 98 -6.47 -4.68 -8.94
C LYS A 98 -7.91 -4.18 -8.77
N MET A 99 -8.46 -4.27 -7.56
CA MET A 99 -9.84 -3.83 -7.28
C MET A 99 -9.99 -2.32 -7.39
N GLN A 100 -9.00 -1.54 -6.93
CA GLN A 100 -9.03 -0.08 -7.08
C GLN A 100 -9.19 0.33 -8.55
N ARG A 101 -8.38 -0.24 -9.46
CA ARG A 101 -8.48 0.04 -10.90
C ARG A 101 -9.83 -0.37 -11.49
N LYS A 102 -10.37 -1.53 -11.07
CA LYS A 102 -11.69 -1.98 -11.51
C LYS A 102 -12.79 -1.02 -11.08
N VAL A 103 -12.78 -0.62 -9.80
CA VAL A 103 -13.74 0.35 -9.26
C VAL A 103 -13.66 1.67 -10.02
N GLU A 104 -12.46 2.22 -10.24
CA GLU A 104 -12.27 3.45 -11.03
C GLU A 104 -12.85 3.32 -12.45
N GLN A 105 -12.61 2.19 -13.13
CA GLN A 105 -13.14 1.94 -14.47
C GLN A 105 -14.67 1.84 -14.49
N GLU A 106 -15.26 1.12 -13.53
CA GLU A 106 -16.72 0.95 -13.46
C GLU A 106 -17.43 2.24 -13.04
N ILE A 107 -16.83 3.07 -12.17
CA ILE A 107 -17.31 4.42 -11.85
C ILE A 107 -17.33 5.28 -13.11
N VAL A 108 -16.23 5.33 -13.87
CA VAL A 108 -16.15 6.12 -15.11
C VAL A 108 -17.16 5.61 -16.14
N LYS A 109 -17.37 4.30 -16.23
CA LYS A 109 -18.39 3.70 -17.09
C LYS A 109 -19.80 4.12 -16.66
N ALA A 110 -20.12 4.04 -15.37
CA ALA A 110 -21.41 4.47 -14.82
C ALA A 110 -21.69 5.95 -15.06
N GLN A 111 -20.68 6.81 -14.89
CA GLN A 111 -20.76 8.25 -15.18
C GLN A 111 -21.02 8.52 -16.66
N LYS A 112 -20.30 7.84 -17.57
CA LYS A 112 -20.52 7.96 -19.03
C LYS A 112 -21.89 7.45 -19.47
N SER A 113 -22.44 6.46 -18.77
CA SER A 113 -23.78 5.94 -19.00
C SER A 113 -24.88 6.73 -18.30
N VAL A 114 -24.57 7.85 -17.65
CA VAL A 114 -25.55 8.71 -16.93
C VAL A 114 -26.29 7.94 -15.82
N LEU A 115 -25.66 6.92 -15.25
CA LEU A 115 -26.20 6.18 -14.09
C LEU A 115 -25.75 6.79 -12.76
N MET A 116 -24.69 7.59 -12.75
CA MET A 116 -24.09 8.15 -11.55
C MET A 116 -23.56 9.58 -11.79
N GLY A 117 -23.74 10.46 -10.82
CA GLY A 117 -23.26 11.84 -10.87
C GLY A 117 -21.72 11.97 -10.91
N THR A 118 -21.24 12.95 -11.68
CA THR A 118 -19.80 13.27 -11.77
C THR A 118 -19.36 14.32 -10.75
N VAL A 119 -20.23 15.29 -10.45
CA VAL A 119 -19.89 16.46 -9.61
C VAL A 119 -20.26 16.25 -8.15
N THR A 120 -21.40 15.63 -7.89
CA THR A 120 -21.89 15.31 -6.55
C THR A 120 -22.40 13.88 -6.54
N LYS A 121 -22.40 13.29 -5.34
CA LYS A 121 -23.02 11.99 -5.11
C LYS A 121 -24.55 12.15 -5.06
N ASP A 122 -25.29 11.12 -5.43
CA ASP A 122 -26.75 11.15 -5.33
C ASP A 122 -27.22 11.19 -3.88
N VAL A 123 -28.20 12.04 -3.59
CA VAL A 123 -28.73 12.30 -2.24
C VAL A 123 -29.25 11.02 -1.56
N GLN A 124 -29.82 10.10 -2.34
CA GLN A 124 -30.30 8.80 -1.86
C GLN A 124 -29.23 7.95 -1.17
N PHE A 125 -27.96 8.12 -1.53
CA PHE A 125 -26.85 7.30 -1.02
C PHE A 125 -26.03 8.00 0.09
N PHE A 126 -26.49 9.16 0.61
CA PHE A 126 -25.76 9.89 1.65
C PHE A 126 -25.76 9.19 3.00
N LYS A 127 -26.81 8.41 3.29
CA LYS A 127 -27.01 7.70 4.56
C LYS A 127 -26.47 6.27 4.56
N ASP A 128 -25.78 5.86 3.49
CA ASP A 128 -25.16 4.54 3.43
C ASP A 128 -24.04 4.41 4.49
N PRO A 129 -23.84 3.21 5.07
CA PRO A 129 -22.74 2.99 5.99
C PRO A 129 -21.40 3.25 5.31
N LYS A 130 -20.54 4.03 5.97
CA LYS A 130 -19.22 4.38 5.44
C LYS A 130 -18.30 3.17 5.53
N LEU A 131 -17.75 2.75 4.38
CA LEU A 131 -16.72 1.70 4.32
C LEU A 131 -15.33 2.20 4.72
N PHE A 132 -15.07 3.50 4.55
CA PHE A 132 -13.78 4.14 4.78
C PHE A 132 -13.98 5.56 5.31
N ASP A 133 -13.05 6.02 6.14
CA ASP A 133 -13.03 7.38 6.67
C ASP A 133 -12.02 8.23 5.89
N PRO A 134 -12.47 9.20 5.07
CA PRO A 134 -11.58 10.04 4.28
C PRO A 134 -10.71 10.98 5.13
N GLU A 135 -11.13 11.25 6.37
CA GLU A 135 -10.40 12.11 7.32
C GLU A 135 -9.20 11.41 7.97
N ARG A 136 -9.16 10.06 7.95
CA ARG A 136 -8.08 9.26 8.55
C ARG A 136 -7.46 8.30 7.53
N PRO A 137 -6.76 8.83 6.52
CA PRO A 137 -6.13 7.98 5.50
C PRO A 137 -4.91 7.23 6.06
N ILE A 138 -4.60 6.07 5.46
CA ILE A 138 -3.45 5.22 5.84
C ILE A 138 -2.11 5.95 5.65
N ARG A 139 -2.07 6.82 4.63
CA ARG A 139 -0.93 7.70 4.37
C ARG A 139 -1.48 9.12 4.25
N PRO A 140 -0.80 10.13 4.82
CA PRO A 140 -1.23 11.50 4.68
C PRO A 140 -1.27 11.91 3.21
N HIS A 141 -2.13 12.89 2.91
CA HIS A 141 -2.16 13.50 1.60
C HIS A 141 -0.82 14.20 1.32
N LYS A 142 -0.43 14.26 0.05
CA LYS A 142 0.87 14.84 -0.36
C LYS A 142 0.88 16.37 -0.29
N TYR A 143 -0.27 17.00 -0.02
CA TYR A 143 -0.47 18.44 0.01
C TYR A 143 -0.95 18.87 1.39
#